data_AF-A0AAN3H342-F1
#
_entry.id   AF-A0AAN3H342-F1
#
_cell.length_a   1.000
_cell.length_b   1.000
_cell.length_c   1.000
_cell.angle_alpha   90.00
_cell.angle_beta   90.00
_cell.angle_gamma   90.00
#
_symmetry.space_group_name_H-M   'P 1'
#
loop_
_entity.id
_entity.type
_entity.pdbx_description
1 polymer ?
#
loop_
_entity_poly.entity_id
_entity_poly.type
_entity_poly.pdbx_seq_one_letter_code
_entity_poly.pdbx_strand_id
1 'polypeptide(L)'
;LGNSRIQGQHTELNATSGNLSTQNAQLSADTLSARTAGQFSSNGGTINADTLQISAQSLSNRKGSLIQTGTGDFSLSLPGSVDNREGLLAANGAVRLDALSLDNRKGKVQAEQSPSLQKSPPTFLKPFVAGVCAALLAVSVAIPGWQFLTQPSPEEQHFTWGNGCKKQ
;
A
#
# COMPACT_ATOMS: atom_id res chain seq x y z
N LEU A 1 11.90 9.37 -22.23
CA LEU A 1 12.52 8.10 -22.67
C LEU A 1 11.46 7.18 -23.30
N GLY A 2 10.52 7.74 -24.08
CA GLY A 2 9.44 6.93 -24.64
C GLY A 2 9.93 6.03 -25.77
N ASN A 3 9.25 4.89 -25.97
CA ASN A 3 9.56 3.92 -27.04
C ASN A 3 10.99 3.36 -26.99
N SER A 4 11.66 3.44 -25.83
CA SER A 4 13.05 3.02 -25.67
C SER A 4 13.10 1.63 -25.03
N ARG A 5 14.17 0.87 -25.32
CA ARG A 5 14.50 -0.35 -24.58
C ARG A 5 15.71 -0.06 -23.68
N ILE A 6 15.53 -0.23 -22.38
CA ILE A 6 16.57 0.05 -21.36
C ILE A 6 16.77 -1.23 -20.56
N GLN A 7 18.01 -1.69 -20.48
CA GLN A 7 18.40 -2.89 -19.74
C GLN A 7 19.66 -2.58 -18.95
N GLY A 8 19.69 -2.90 -17.66
CA GLY A 8 20.89 -2.72 -16.84
C GLY A 8 20.68 -3.16 -15.40
N GLN A 9 21.75 -3.51 -14.69
CA GLN A 9 21.64 -3.98 -13.30
C GLN A 9 21.06 -2.89 -12.38
N HIS A 10 21.63 -1.69 -12.43
CA HIS A 10 21.13 -0.53 -11.71
C HIS A 10 20.75 0.57 -12.71
N THR A 11 19.47 0.93 -12.74
CA THR A 11 18.96 2.00 -13.60
C THR A 11 18.42 3.11 -12.72
N GLU A 12 18.98 4.33 -12.85
CA GLU A 12 18.45 5.52 -12.21
C GLU A 12 17.85 6.47 -13.24
N LEU A 13 16.60 6.86 -13.03
CA LEU A 13 15.90 7.88 -13.80
C LEU A 13 15.58 9.04 -12.86
N ASN A 14 16.30 10.15 -12.98
CA ASN A 14 16.11 11.31 -12.12
C ASN A 14 15.68 12.53 -12.93
N ALA A 15 14.52 13.08 -12.61
CA ALA A 15 14.03 14.35 -13.12
C ALA A 15 13.88 15.33 -11.94
N THR A 16 14.86 16.22 -11.76
CA THR A 16 14.90 17.19 -10.65
C THR A 16 13.72 18.16 -10.66
N SER A 17 13.13 18.41 -11.82
CA SER A 17 11.89 19.18 -11.99
C SER A 17 11.04 18.57 -13.11
N GLY A 18 9.74 18.84 -13.08
CA GLY A 18 8.80 18.37 -14.10
C GLY A 18 8.46 16.89 -14.01
N ASN A 19 8.06 16.30 -15.12
CA ASN A 19 7.56 14.93 -15.22
C ASN A 19 8.60 13.97 -15.79
N LEU A 20 8.55 12.70 -15.38
CA LEU A 20 9.36 11.61 -15.94
C LEU A 20 8.47 10.68 -16.78
N SER A 21 8.81 10.48 -18.05
CA SER A 21 8.00 9.70 -19.01
C SER A 21 8.79 8.56 -19.64
N THR A 22 8.30 7.34 -19.44
CA THR A 22 8.76 6.06 -20.02
C THR A 22 7.66 5.42 -20.86
N GLN A 23 6.82 6.24 -21.51
CA GLN A 23 5.69 5.76 -22.31
C GLN A 23 6.14 4.79 -23.41
N ASN A 24 5.47 3.65 -23.54
CA ASN A 24 5.81 2.57 -24.48
C ASN A 24 7.26 2.07 -24.38
N ALA A 25 7.97 2.38 -23.29
CA ALA A 25 9.32 1.90 -23.09
C ALA A 25 9.30 0.49 -22.50
N GLN A 26 10.35 -0.29 -22.79
CA GLN A 26 10.62 -1.57 -22.16
C GLN A 26 11.84 -1.39 -21.25
N LEU A 27 11.63 -1.34 -19.94
CA LEU A 27 12.69 -1.24 -18.94
C LEU A 27 12.83 -2.57 -18.20
N SER A 28 14.05 -3.09 -18.16
CA SER A 28 14.40 -4.28 -17.37
C SER A 28 15.62 -3.97 -16.52
N ALA A 29 15.54 -4.14 -15.21
CA ALA A 29 16.70 -3.91 -14.33
C ALA A 29 16.72 -4.84 -13.12
N ASP A 30 17.84 -4.97 -12.41
CA ASP A 30 17.81 -5.56 -11.08
C ASP A 30 17.22 -4.53 -10.11
N THR A 31 17.72 -3.30 -10.15
CA THR A 31 17.16 -2.18 -9.40
C THR A 31 16.83 -1.03 -10.34
N LEU A 32 15.57 -0.57 -10.30
CA LEU A 32 15.16 0.67 -10.95
C LEU A 32 14.77 1.70 -9.89
N SER A 33 15.45 2.84 -9.91
CA SER A 33 15.11 4.01 -9.10
C SER A 33 14.62 5.13 -10.01
N ALA A 34 13.33 5.46 -9.93
CA ALA A 34 12.72 6.57 -10.65
C ALA A 34 12.33 7.69 -9.69
N ARG A 35 12.93 8.87 -9.86
CA ARG A 35 12.71 10.05 -9.01
C ARG A 35 12.26 11.23 -9.85
N THR A 36 11.15 11.86 -9.47
CA THR A 36 10.63 13.05 -10.15
C THR A 36 9.84 13.94 -9.19
N ALA A 37 9.94 15.26 -9.32
CA ALA A 37 9.11 16.19 -8.54
C ALA A 37 7.65 16.26 -9.05
N GLY A 38 7.38 15.76 -10.26
CA GLY A 38 6.08 15.78 -10.91
C GLY A 38 5.46 14.39 -11.07
N GLN A 39 4.86 14.15 -12.23
CA GLN A 39 4.24 12.86 -12.56
C GLN A 39 5.24 11.89 -13.17
N PHE A 40 5.23 10.63 -12.69
CA PHE A 40 5.86 9.52 -13.39
C PHE A 40 4.82 8.83 -14.31
N SER A 41 5.12 8.72 -15.60
CA SER A 41 4.23 8.13 -16.60
C SER A 41 4.89 6.95 -17.30
N SER A 42 4.37 5.75 -17.06
CA SER A 42 4.76 4.48 -17.70
C SER A 42 3.68 3.92 -18.65
N ASN A 43 2.81 4.78 -19.17
CA ASN A 43 1.68 4.37 -20.00
C ASN A 43 2.13 3.56 -21.23
N GLY A 44 1.46 2.44 -21.51
CA GLY A 44 1.76 1.56 -22.64
C GLY A 44 3.12 0.86 -22.59
N GLY A 45 3.94 1.13 -21.57
CA GLY A 45 5.27 0.55 -21.38
C GLY A 45 5.26 -0.63 -20.41
N THR A 46 6.34 -1.38 -20.42
CA THR A 46 6.60 -2.48 -19.47
C THR A 46 7.86 -2.15 -18.69
N ILE A 47 7.72 -2.06 -17.38
CA ILE A 47 8.81 -1.91 -16.43
C ILE A 47 8.86 -3.17 -15.59
N ASN A 48 9.99 -3.86 -15.67
CA ASN A 48 10.30 -5.03 -14.86
C ASN A 48 11.59 -4.75 -14.08
N ALA A 49 11.56 -4.89 -12.77
CA ALA A 49 12.80 -4.96 -12.00
C ALA A 49 12.69 -5.87 -10.79
N ASP A 50 13.82 -6.42 -10.32
CA ASP A 50 13.84 -7.11 -9.03
C ASP A 50 13.40 -6.18 -7.89
N THR A 51 13.90 -4.95 -7.89
CA THR A 51 13.51 -3.91 -6.94
C THR A 51 13.06 -2.63 -7.68
N LEU A 52 11.82 -2.19 -7.42
CA LEU A 52 11.26 -0.94 -7.94
C LEU A 52 11.17 0.11 -6.85
N GLN A 53 11.89 1.23 -7.02
CA GLN A 53 11.80 2.40 -6.15
C GLN A 53 11.29 3.59 -6.96
N ILE A 54 10.08 4.06 -6.64
CA ILE A 54 9.45 5.17 -7.36
C ILE A 54 9.12 6.27 -6.37
N SER A 55 9.69 7.45 -6.59
CA SER A 55 9.37 8.68 -5.87
C SER A 55 8.87 9.73 -6.87
N ALA A 56 7.59 10.07 -6.76
CA ALA A 56 6.91 11.00 -7.64
C ALA A 56 5.79 11.73 -6.88
N GLN A 57 5.26 12.81 -7.47
CA GLN A 57 4.02 13.42 -6.98
C GLN A 57 2.80 12.56 -7.32
N SER A 58 2.78 11.99 -8.53
CA SER A 58 1.69 11.14 -9.02
C SER A 58 2.21 10.07 -9.96
N LEU A 59 1.45 8.99 -10.13
CA LEU A 59 1.79 7.88 -11.02
C LEU A 59 0.69 7.70 -12.07
N SER A 60 1.10 7.56 -13.34
CA SER A 60 0.25 7.10 -14.44
C SER A 60 0.84 5.81 -15.03
N ASN A 61 0.09 4.72 -14.93
CA ASN A 61 0.40 3.41 -15.50
C ASN A 61 -0.77 2.89 -16.36
N ARG A 62 -1.29 3.72 -17.27
CA ARG A 62 -2.40 3.34 -18.12
C ARG A 62 -1.95 2.38 -19.21
N LYS A 63 -2.62 1.24 -19.35
CA LYS A 63 -2.28 0.21 -20.36
C LYS A 63 -0.80 -0.24 -20.28
N GLY A 64 -0.15 -0.01 -19.15
CA GLY A 64 1.25 -0.35 -18.89
C GLY A 64 1.36 -1.40 -17.80
N SER A 65 2.58 -1.90 -17.59
CA SER A 65 2.89 -2.88 -16.55
C SER A 65 4.08 -2.43 -15.73
N LEU A 66 3.91 -2.30 -14.41
CA LEU A 66 4.98 -2.21 -13.43
C LEU A 66 5.03 -3.51 -12.66
N ILE A 67 6.15 -4.21 -12.75
CA ILE A 67 6.32 -5.55 -12.19
C ILE A 67 7.59 -5.57 -11.34
N GLN A 68 7.43 -5.76 -10.04
CA GLN A 68 8.53 -6.05 -9.12
C GLN A 68 8.72 -7.56 -9.01
N THR A 69 9.80 -8.10 -9.58
CA THR A 69 10.09 -9.53 -9.57
C THR A 69 10.82 -10.01 -8.31
N GLY A 70 11.38 -9.10 -7.52
CA GLY A 70 11.97 -9.44 -6.24
C GLY A 70 10.91 -9.71 -5.17
N THR A 71 11.29 -10.46 -4.15
CA THR A 71 10.42 -10.82 -3.01
C THR A 71 10.25 -9.69 -2.00
N GLY A 72 10.96 -8.57 -2.19
CA GLY A 72 10.80 -7.39 -1.35
C GLY A 72 9.41 -6.77 -1.48
N ASP A 73 9.04 -5.96 -0.48
CA ASP A 73 7.78 -5.23 -0.49
C ASP A 73 7.79 -4.15 -1.57
N PHE A 74 6.77 -4.11 -2.41
CA PHE A 74 6.56 -3.02 -3.35
C PHE A 74 5.74 -1.93 -2.68
N SER A 75 6.44 -0.94 -2.11
CA SER A 75 5.84 0.20 -1.42
C SER A 75 5.86 1.44 -2.30
N LEU A 76 4.68 2.02 -2.53
CA LEU A 76 4.51 3.23 -3.30
C LEU A 76 3.77 4.26 -2.45
N SER A 77 4.48 5.29 -2.02
CA SER A 77 3.95 6.41 -1.25
C SER A 77 4.01 7.67 -2.10
N LEU A 78 2.85 8.10 -2.61
CA LEU A 78 2.72 9.23 -3.52
C LEU A 78 1.76 10.26 -2.91
N PRO A 79 2.12 11.55 -2.80
CA PRO A 79 1.23 12.54 -2.20
C PRO A 79 -0.02 12.83 -3.05
N GLY A 80 0.04 12.56 -4.37
CA GLY A 80 -1.04 12.77 -5.32
C GLY A 80 -1.82 11.50 -5.68
N SER A 81 -2.23 11.40 -6.95
CA SER A 81 -3.06 10.32 -7.47
C SER A 81 -2.25 9.22 -8.15
N VAL A 82 -2.79 7.99 -8.13
CA VAL A 82 -2.34 6.85 -8.95
C VAL A 82 -3.42 6.51 -9.96
N ASP A 83 -3.05 6.49 -11.25
CA ASP A 83 -3.93 6.06 -12.35
C ASP A 83 -3.36 4.78 -12.97
N ASN A 84 -3.95 3.64 -12.61
CA ASN A 84 -3.60 2.31 -13.09
C ASN A 84 -4.69 1.74 -14.03
N ARG A 85 -5.41 2.59 -14.77
CA ARG A 85 -6.49 2.13 -15.65
C ARG A 85 -5.99 1.24 -16.77
N GLU A 86 -6.64 0.09 -16.93
CA GLU A 86 -6.24 -0.94 -17.90
C GLU A 86 -4.76 -1.36 -17.76
N GLY A 87 -4.12 -1.06 -16.62
CA GLY A 87 -2.72 -1.34 -16.33
C GLY A 87 -2.54 -2.45 -15.32
N LEU A 88 -1.28 -2.81 -15.08
CA LEU A 88 -0.87 -3.82 -14.11
C LEU A 88 0.18 -3.24 -13.15
N LEU A 89 -0.09 -3.34 -11.86
CA LEU A 89 0.92 -3.26 -10.80
C LEU A 89 1.04 -4.66 -10.21
N ALA A 90 2.21 -5.28 -10.32
CA ALA A 90 2.46 -6.61 -9.79
C ALA A 90 3.73 -6.60 -8.95
N ALA A 91 3.73 -7.35 -7.85
CA ALA A 91 4.92 -7.64 -7.08
C ALA A 91 4.90 -9.10 -6.59
N ASN A 92 6.07 -9.70 -6.48
CA ASN A 92 6.19 -11.01 -5.84
C ASN A 92 6.03 -10.90 -4.31
N GLY A 93 6.54 -9.82 -3.70
CA GLY A 93 6.30 -9.48 -2.29
C GLY A 93 4.97 -8.77 -2.02
N ALA A 94 4.79 -8.22 -0.82
CA ALA A 94 3.58 -7.48 -0.48
C ALA A 94 3.51 -6.14 -1.24
N VAL A 95 2.31 -5.73 -1.67
CA VAL A 95 2.08 -4.42 -2.29
C VAL A 95 1.47 -3.47 -1.27
N ARG A 96 2.14 -2.34 -1.02
CA ARG A 96 1.62 -1.23 -0.22
C ARG A 96 1.50 0.01 -1.09
N LEU A 97 0.31 0.59 -1.14
CA LEU A 97 0.02 1.76 -1.94
C LEU A 97 -0.63 2.83 -1.06
N ASP A 98 0.14 3.87 -0.76
CA ASP A 98 -0.33 5.07 -0.09
C ASP A 98 -0.42 6.21 -1.11
N ALA A 99 -1.64 6.64 -1.40
CA ALA A 99 -1.92 7.72 -2.34
C ALA A 99 -3.21 8.43 -1.96
N LEU A 100 -3.33 9.71 -2.34
CA LEU A 100 -4.55 10.49 -2.11
C LEU A 100 -5.76 9.89 -2.83
N SER A 101 -5.53 9.33 -4.02
CA SER A 101 -6.56 8.62 -4.79
C SER A 101 -5.94 7.56 -5.69
N LEU A 102 -6.71 6.49 -5.94
CA LEU A 102 -6.36 5.42 -6.85
C LEU A 102 -7.50 5.18 -7.85
N ASP A 103 -7.22 5.37 -9.14
CA ASP A 103 -8.08 4.90 -10.23
C ASP A 103 -7.51 3.61 -10.82
N ASN A 104 -8.13 2.48 -10.48
CA ASN A 104 -7.75 1.15 -10.97
C ASN A 104 -8.83 0.53 -11.88
N ARG A 105 -9.62 1.35 -12.60
CA ARG A 105 -10.69 0.82 -13.46
C ARG A 105 -10.11 -0.06 -14.57
N LYS A 106 -10.56 -1.32 -14.63
CA LYS A 106 -10.04 -2.36 -15.53
C LYS A 106 -8.54 -2.66 -15.38
N GLY A 107 -7.90 -2.13 -14.34
CA GLY A 107 -6.52 -2.41 -13.99
C GLY A 107 -6.41 -3.53 -12.96
N LYS A 108 -5.18 -3.98 -12.73
CA LYS A 108 -4.86 -5.03 -11.76
C LYS A 108 -3.77 -4.55 -10.81
N VAL A 109 -3.95 -4.85 -9.53
CA VAL A 109 -2.92 -4.74 -8.50
C VAL A 109 -2.77 -6.14 -7.90
N GLN A 110 -1.60 -6.75 -8.07
CA GLN A 110 -1.34 -8.14 -7.69
C GLN A 110 -0.12 -8.19 -6.78
N ALA A 111 -0.24 -8.98 -5.72
CA ALA A 111 0.87 -9.38 -4.86
C ALA A 111 0.85 -10.90 -4.79
N GLU A 112 1.97 -11.57 -5.06
CA GLU A 112 2.03 -13.03 -4.93
C GLU A 112 2.09 -13.46 -3.45
N GLN A 113 2.65 -12.61 -2.59
CA GLN A 113 2.47 -12.69 -1.14
C GLN A 113 1.25 -11.87 -0.71
N SER A 114 0.32 -12.51 0.01
CA SER A 114 -0.96 -11.99 0.49
C SER A 114 -1.02 -10.45 0.65
N PRO A 115 -1.70 -9.72 -0.25
CA PRO A 115 -1.76 -8.26 -0.19
C PRO A 115 -2.66 -7.81 0.96
N SER A 116 -2.07 -7.22 2.00
CA SER A 116 -2.83 -6.32 2.86
C SER A 116 -2.98 -4.98 2.14
N LEU A 117 -4.07 -4.80 1.38
CA LEU A 117 -4.46 -3.48 0.88
C LEU A 117 -4.87 -2.62 2.08
N GLN A 118 -3.91 -2.05 2.79
CA GLN A 118 -4.16 -1.05 3.82
C GLN A 118 -4.50 0.26 3.12
N LYS A 119 -5.80 0.55 2.99
CA LYS A 119 -6.26 1.89 2.70
C LYS A 119 -5.95 2.74 3.94
N SER A 120 -4.85 3.51 3.91
CA SER A 120 -4.54 4.47 4.98
C SER A 120 -5.79 5.31 5.26
N PRO A 121 -6.36 5.28 6.48
CA PRO A 121 -7.43 6.20 6.83
C PRO A 121 -6.86 7.63 6.77
N PRO A 122 -7.58 8.60 6.20
CA PRO A 122 -7.12 9.98 6.21
C PRO A 122 -6.93 10.40 7.67
N THR A 123 -5.70 10.79 8.02
CA THR A 123 -5.34 11.32 9.33
C THR A 123 -6.18 12.56 9.62
N PHE A 124 -7.35 12.37 10.22
CA PHE A 124 -8.15 13.46 10.77
C PHE A 124 -7.42 13.91 12.03
N LEU A 125 -6.76 15.06 11.92
CA LEU A 125 -6.09 15.77 13.00
C LEU A 125 -6.98 15.75 14.26
N LYS A 126 -6.51 15.08 15.31
CA LYS A 126 -7.14 15.13 16.63
C LYS A 126 -7.01 16.56 17.16
N PRO A 127 -8.11 17.24 17.56
CA PRO A 127 -7.97 18.47 18.31
C PRO A 127 -7.31 18.16 19.67
N PHE A 128 -6.40 19.05 20.02
CA PHE A 128 -5.67 19.11 21.28
C PHE A 128 -6.64 19.18 22.49
N VAL A 129 -6.34 18.35 23.50
CA VAL A 129 -6.24 18.70 24.92
C VAL A 129 -7.49 18.70 25.83
N ALA A 130 -7.36 17.76 26.79
CA ALA A 130 -7.64 17.79 28.23
C ALA A 130 -9.08 17.91 28.78
N GLY A 131 -9.40 16.96 29.66
CA GLY A 131 -10.56 17.05 30.55
C GLY A 131 -10.80 15.79 31.39
N VAL A 132 -9.84 15.44 32.25
CA VAL A 132 -10.00 14.80 33.57
C VAL A 132 -11.01 13.63 33.70
N CYS A 133 -10.50 12.41 33.93
CA CYS A 133 -11.24 11.42 34.72
C CYS A 133 -10.38 11.07 35.96
N ALA A 134 -10.71 11.74 37.06
CA ALA A 134 -10.04 11.60 38.34
C ALA A 134 -10.52 10.33 39.06
N ALA A 135 -9.52 9.61 39.58
CA ALA A 135 -9.51 8.79 40.79
C ALA A 135 -10.58 7.69 40.95
N LEU A 136 -10.10 6.45 40.76
CA LEU A 136 -10.56 5.24 41.44
C LEU A 136 -10.77 5.51 42.95
N LEU A 137 -11.96 5.19 43.46
CA LEU A 137 -12.12 4.76 44.85
C LEU A 137 -12.52 3.29 44.85
N ALA A 138 -11.59 2.47 45.32
CA ALA A 138 -11.79 1.07 45.59
C ALA A 138 -12.81 0.89 46.73
N VAL A 139 -13.86 0.12 46.49
CA VAL A 139 -14.56 -0.59 47.56
C VAL A 139 -14.51 -2.07 47.21
N SER A 140 -13.63 -2.77 47.91
CA SER A 140 -13.55 -4.22 47.92
C SER A 140 -14.79 -4.78 48.61
N VAL A 141 -15.54 -5.63 47.91
CA VAL A 141 -16.41 -6.61 48.55
C VAL A 141 -16.05 -7.96 47.94
N ALA A 142 -15.31 -8.73 48.72
CA ALA A 142 -14.99 -10.12 48.44
C ALA A 142 -16.28 -10.94 48.46
N ILE A 143 -16.63 -11.54 47.33
CA ILE A 143 -17.61 -12.62 47.28
C ILE A 143 -16.82 -13.94 47.35
N PRO A 144 -16.90 -14.71 48.45
CA PRO A 144 -16.20 -15.97 48.57
C PRO A 144 -16.96 -17.05 47.78
N GLY A 145 -16.26 -17.82 46.95
CA GLY A 145 -16.78 -19.14 46.58
C GLY A 145 -16.60 -19.66 45.17
N TRP A 146 -15.75 -19.12 44.29
CA TRP A 146 -15.50 -19.78 43.00
C TRP A 146 -14.00 -19.90 42.73
N GLN A 147 -13.57 -21.16 42.65
CA GLN A 147 -12.19 -21.61 42.51
C GLN A 147 -11.96 -22.04 41.06
N PHE A 148 -10.75 -21.77 40.58
CA PHE A 148 -10.06 -22.41 39.44
C PHE A 148 -10.72 -22.37 38.05
N LEU A 149 -9.96 -21.94 37.05
CA LEU A 149 -9.21 -22.87 36.19
C LEU A 149 -8.30 -22.12 35.21
N THR A 150 -7.16 -22.77 35.00
CA THR A 150 -6.03 -22.48 34.13
C THR A 150 -6.37 -22.23 32.66
N GLN A 151 -5.48 -21.46 32.01
CA GLN A 151 -5.21 -21.32 30.55
C GLN A 151 -5.31 -22.65 29.76
N PRO A 152 -5.24 -22.70 28.40
CA PRO A 152 -4.95 -21.66 27.39
C PRO A 152 -5.92 -21.66 26.19
N SER A 153 -5.67 -20.76 25.22
CA SER A 153 -6.23 -20.83 23.86
C SER A 153 -5.88 -22.16 23.18
N PRO A 154 -6.73 -22.64 22.27
CA PRO A 154 -6.26 -22.74 20.89
C PRO A 154 -7.27 -22.17 19.88
N GLU A 155 -6.67 -21.51 18.90
CA GLU A 155 -7.07 -21.39 17.50
C GLU A 155 -8.36 -22.05 16.99
N GLU A 156 -8.95 -21.30 16.05
CA GLU A 156 -10.06 -21.64 15.16
C GLU A 156 -11.43 -21.80 15.85
N GLN A 157 -12.41 -21.02 15.39
CA GLN A 157 -13.42 -21.53 14.45
C GLN A 157 -14.19 -20.37 13.81
N HIS A 158 -14.05 -20.31 12.49
CA HIS A 158 -15.12 -20.14 11.52
C HIS A 158 -16.44 -19.45 11.92
N PHE A 159 -16.73 -18.38 11.16
CA PHE A 159 -17.93 -18.23 10.31
C PHE A 159 -19.31 -18.51 10.95
N THR A 160 -20.14 -17.48 11.15
CA THR A 160 -21.29 -17.16 10.25
C THR A 160 -22.19 -16.07 10.82
N TRP A 161 -22.55 -15.14 9.92
CA TRP A 161 -23.77 -14.34 9.79
C TRP A 161 -24.73 -14.10 10.97
N GLY A 162 -25.06 -12.81 11.15
CA GLY A 162 -26.47 -12.40 11.09
C GLY A 162 -27.02 -11.68 12.32
N ASN A 163 -27.48 -10.46 12.06
CA ASN A 163 -28.59 -9.76 12.72
C ASN A 163 -28.33 -9.10 14.07
N GLY A 164 -27.92 -7.83 13.98
CA GLY A 164 -28.59 -6.67 14.58
C GLY A 164 -28.95 -6.71 16.06
N CYS A 165 -28.41 -5.75 16.83
CA CYS A 165 -29.05 -5.28 18.05
C CYS A 165 -29.05 -3.75 18.12
N LYS A 166 -30.25 -3.23 18.39
CA LYS A 166 -30.60 -1.82 18.54
C LYS A 166 -29.94 -1.21 19.78
N LYS A 167 -29.66 0.09 19.74
CA LYS A 167 -29.64 0.92 20.95
C LYS A 167 -31.08 1.16 21.41
N GLN A 168 -31.36 0.80 22.67
CA GLN A 168 -32.20 1.61 23.54
C GLN A 168 -31.40 2.85 23.94
#